data_AF-A0A356T0A0-F1
#
_entry.id   AF-A0A356T0A0-F1
#
_cell.length_a   1.000
_cell.length_b   1.000
_cell.length_c   1.000
_cell.angle_alpha   90.00
_cell.angle_beta   90.00
_cell.angle_gamma   90.00
#
_symmetry.space_group_name_H-M   'P 1'
#
loop_
_entity.id
_entity.type
_entity.pdbx_description
1 polymer ?
#
loop_
_entity_poly.entity_id
_entity_poly.type
_entity_poly.pdbx_seq_one_letter_code
_entity_poly.pdbx_strand_id
1 'polypeptide(L)'
;SMVQGTRQPVHADTAFVRVSSALEFAACWIALEDITPDSGELEYYPGSHALEEQLFDGRYKWVPEDTTVVPDYSERLHAAAQGAGLELKRFLPKKGDALFWAADLFHGGRDHVAEGKTRRSHVTHFCPLDRAPMYMVRDPSIPKHETVNGGWVCGDRWT
;
A
#
# COMPACT_ATOMS: atom_id res chain seq x y z
N SER A 1 12.61 5.30 -4.07
CA SER A 1 13.50 6.26 -3.36
C SER A 1 13.03 6.36 -1.93
N MET A 2 13.90 6.19 -0.93
CA MET A 2 13.54 6.32 0.51
C MET A 2 13.52 7.77 1.01
N VAL A 3 13.67 8.75 0.10
CA VAL A 3 13.89 10.17 0.43
C VAL A 3 12.57 10.96 0.48
N GLN A 4 11.57 10.57 -0.30
CA GLN A 4 10.22 11.13 -0.26
C GLN A 4 9.22 10.00 -0.33
N GLY A 5 8.32 9.95 0.66
CA GLY A 5 7.14 9.12 0.57
C GLY A 5 6.31 9.51 -0.66
N THR A 6 5.81 8.53 -1.40
CA THR A 6 4.92 8.77 -2.54
C THR A 6 3.65 9.48 -2.03
N ARG A 7 3.29 10.59 -2.68
CA ARG A 7 2.04 11.34 -2.44
C ARG A 7 0.90 10.65 -3.18
N GLN A 8 0.57 9.43 -2.76
CA GLN A 8 -0.53 8.69 -3.35
C GLN A 8 -1.83 9.10 -2.66
N PRO A 9 -2.87 9.53 -3.41
CA PRO A 9 -4.22 9.66 -2.90
C PRO A 9 -4.70 8.38 -2.21
N VAL A 10 -5.82 8.46 -1.49
CA VAL A 10 -6.36 7.28 -0.82
C VAL A 10 -6.63 6.17 -1.82
N HIS A 11 -6.07 5.00 -1.56
CA HIS A 11 -6.15 3.80 -2.38
C HIS A 11 -6.19 2.54 -1.51
N ALA A 12 -6.49 1.41 -2.13
CA ALA A 12 -6.20 0.08 -1.59
C ALA A 12 -4.98 -0.47 -2.34
N ASP A 13 -4.10 -1.22 -1.68
CA ASP A 13 -2.90 -1.76 -2.35
C ASP A 13 -3.29 -2.69 -3.51
N THR A 14 -4.42 -3.39 -3.42
CA THR A 14 -4.92 -4.29 -4.47
C THR A 14 -5.08 -3.62 -5.84
N ALA A 15 -5.24 -2.28 -5.85
CA ALA A 15 -5.31 -1.49 -7.07
C ALA A 15 -4.01 -1.53 -7.89
N PHE A 16 -2.86 -1.66 -7.21
CA PHE A 16 -1.52 -1.48 -7.81
C PHE A 16 -0.59 -2.67 -7.57
N VAL A 17 -0.67 -3.30 -6.39
CA VAL A 17 0.10 -4.49 -6.01
C VAL A 17 -0.70 -5.73 -6.39
N ARG A 18 -0.30 -6.35 -7.49
CA ARG A 18 -0.98 -7.54 -8.02
C ARG A 18 -0.30 -8.80 -7.48
N VAL A 19 -1.05 -9.60 -6.73
CA VAL A 19 -0.66 -10.94 -6.27
C VAL A 19 -1.65 -11.95 -6.85
N SER A 20 -1.22 -13.20 -7.07
CA SER A 20 -2.04 -14.27 -7.66
C SER A 20 -3.36 -14.54 -6.92
N SER A 21 -3.46 -14.11 -5.66
CA SER A 21 -4.70 -13.96 -4.91
C SER A 21 -4.72 -12.54 -4.33
N ALA A 22 -5.68 -11.71 -4.80
CA ALA A 22 -5.61 -10.26 -4.61
C ALA A 22 -5.70 -9.81 -3.15
N LEU A 23 -6.37 -10.55 -2.28
CA LEU A 23 -6.52 -10.20 -0.87
C LEU A 23 -5.50 -10.89 0.05
N GLU A 24 -4.71 -11.83 -0.46
CA GLU A 24 -3.76 -12.62 0.32
C GLU A 24 -2.37 -11.98 0.35
N PHE A 25 -2.32 -10.73 0.81
CA PHE A 25 -1.07 -10.07 1.18
C PHE A 25 -1.31 -9.00 2.24
N ALA A 26 -0.24 -8.57 2.88
CA ALA A 26 -0.23 -7.46 3.83
C ALA A 26 0.96 -6.56 3.54
N ALA A 27 0.93 -5.33 4.04
CA ALA A 27 2.08 -4.44 3.99
C ALA A 27 2.54 -4.07 5.40
N CYS A 28 3.81 -3.69 5.49
CA CYS A 28 4.38 -3.00 6.64
C CYS A 28 5.00 -1.70 6.18
N TRP A 29 4.64 -0.61 6.84
CA TRP A 29 5.26 0.70 6.68
C TRP A 29 6.01 1.04 7.96
N ILE A 30 7.27 1.43 7.83
CA ILE A 30 8.16 1.76 8.95
C ILE A 30 8.61 3.21 8.84
N ALA A 31 8.44 3.97 9.91
CA ALA A 31 8.95 5.34 10.03
C ALA A 31 10.48 5.35 10.11
N LEU A 32 11.16 6.03 9.18
CA LEU A 32 12.62 6.22 9.24
C LEU A 32 13.02 7.53 9.93
N GLU A 33 12.03 8.34 10.32
CA GLU A 33 12.14 9.57 11.10
C GLU A 33 10.84 9.83 11.87
N ASP A 34 10.88 10.77 12.82
CA ASP A 34 9.67 11.22 13.52
C ASP A 34 8.71 11.89 12.53
N ILE A 35 7.47 11.42 12.48
CA ILE A 35 6.44 12.00 11.62
C ILE A 35 5.70 13.09 12.40
N THR A 36 5.54 14.24 11.75
CA THR A 36 4.87 15.41 12.34
C THR A 36 3.69 15.82 11.46
N PRO A 37 2.70 16.55 11.99
CA PRO A 37 1.61 17.07 11.18
C PRO A 37 2.11 17.84 9.96
N ASP A 38 1.44 17.69 8.82
CA ASP A 38 1.76 18.37 7.56
C ASP A 38 3.11 17.94 6.96
N SER A 39 3.62 16.76 7.31
CA SER A 39 4.80 16.17 6.67
C SER A 39 4.42 15.27 5.48
N GLY A 40 3.14 15.27 5.09
CA GLY A 40 2.58 14.30 4.15
C GLY A 40 2.33 12.95 4.82
N GLU A 41 2.03 12.94 6.12
CA GLU A 41 1.82 11.77 6.95
C GLU A 41 0.85 10.74 6.32
N LEU A 42 0.98 9.48 6.74
CA LEU A 42 0.07 8.43 6.29
C LEU A 42 -1.33 8.70 6.87
N GLU A 43 -2.34 8.62 6.02
CA GLU A 43 -3.75 8.68 6.38
C GLU A 43 -4.43 7.36 5.99
N TYR A 44 -5.40 6.91 6.78
CA TYR A 44 -6.11 5.66 6.54
C TYR A 44 -7.49 5.64 7.19
N TYR A 45 -8.39 4.80 6.68
CA TYR A 45 -9.70 4.54 7.27
C TYR A 45 -9.67 3.21 8.05
N PRO A 46 -9.65 3.23 9.41
CA PRO A 46 -9.70 2.00 10.20
C PRO A 46 -10.93 1.16 9.84
N GLY A 47 -10.74 -0.13 9.59
CA GLY A 47 -11.83 -1.05 9.23
C GLY A 47 -12.25 -1.05 7.75
N SER A 48 -11.71 -0.15 6.91
CA SER A 48 -12.09 -0.08 5.48
C SER A 48 -11.79 -1.35 4.67
N HIS A 49 -10.80 -2.15 5.10
CA HIS A 49 -10.48 -3.45 4.50
C HIS A 49 -11.61 -4.49 4.60
N ALA A 50 -12.65 -4.23 5.38
CA ALA A 50 -13.83 -5.08 5.52
C ALA A 50 -15.05 -4.56 4.74
N LEU A 51 -14.91 -3.44 4.02
CA LEU A 51 -15.96 -2.92 3.15
C LEU A 51 -16.08 -3.76 1.87
N GLU A 52 -17.17 -3.53 1.13
CA GLU A 52 -17.35 -4.13 -0.18
C GLU A 52 -16.19 -3.78 -1.13
N GLU A 53 -15.73 -4.79 -1.86
CA GLU A 53 -14.58 -4.67 -2.75
C GLU A 53 -14.79 -3.58 -3.81
N GLN A 54 -13.85 -2.64 -3.88
CA GLN A 54 -13.92 -1.55 -4.84
C GLN A 54 -13.29 -1.99 -6.17
N LEU A 55 -14.13 -2.52 -7.05
CA LEU A 55 -13.71 -3.07 -8.33
C LEU A 55 -13.58 -1.99 -9.42
N PHE A 56 -12.66 -2.21 -10.35
CA PHE A 56 -12.55 -1.55 -11.65
C PHE A 56 -13.41 -2.32 -12.67
N ASP A 57 -14.23 -1.61 -13.43
CA ASP A 57 -15.20 -2.16 -14.39
C ASP A 57 -16.13 -3.24 -13.80
N GLY A 58 -16.35 -3.21 -12.48
CA GLY A 58 -17.11 -4.23 -11.76
C GLY A 58 -16.48 -5.63 -11.78
N ARG A 59 -15.21 -5.76 -12.19
CA ARG A 59 -14.58 -7.05 -12.49
C ARG A 59 -13.20 -7.25 -11.86
N TYR A 60 -12.38 -6.20 -11.79
CA TYR A 60 -10.97 -6.33 -11.43
C TYR A 60 -10.63 -5.57 -10.15
N LYS A 61 -9.77 -6.15 -9.31
CA LYS A 61 -9.23 -5.47 -8.12
C LYS A 61 -8.14 -4.45 -8.43
N TRP A 62 -7.49 -4.60 -9.58
CA TRP A 62 -6.36 -3.77 -10.00
C TRP A 62 -6.75 -2.79 -11.11
N VAL A 63 -6.04 -1.66 -11.18
CA VAL A 63 -6.16 -0.70 -12.28
C VAL A 63 -5.80 -1.41 -13.60
N PRO A 64 -6.68 -1.43 -14.61
CA PRO A 64 -6.35 -1.96 -15.94
C PRO A 64 -5.20 -1.17 -16.58
N GLU A 65 -4.41 -1.81 -17.44
CA GLU A 65 -3.20 -1.20 -18.03
C GLU A 65 -3.49 0.04 -18.91
N ASP A 66 -4.70 0.13 -19.47
CA ASP A 66 -5.09 1.16 -20.43
C ASP A 66 -5.96 2.29 -19.81
N THR A 67 -5.94 2.44 -18.48
CA THR A 67 -6.91 3.27 -17.75
C THR A 67 -6.33 4.59 -17.22
N THR A 68 -7.04 5.70 -17.44
CA THR A 68 -6.78 7.05 -16.87
C THR A 68 -7.57 7.35 -15.60
N VAL A 69 -8.37 6.39 -15.10
CA VAL A 69 -9.44 6.53 -14.06
C VAL A 69 -8.89 6.57 -12.61
N VAL A 70 -7.64 6.99 -12.41
CA VAL A 70 -7.04 7.03 -11.06
C VAL A 70 -7.71 8.08 -10.13
N PRO A 71 -8.11 9.29 -10.61
CA PRO A 71 -8.79 10.27 -9.76
C PRO A 71 -10.14 9.77 -9.21
N ASP A 72 -11.01 9.22 -10.07
CA ASP A 72 -12.34 8.72 -9.69
C ASP A 72 -12.28 7.59 -8.65
N TYR A 73 -11.20 6.81 -8.65
CA TYR A 73 -11.04 5.71 -7.70
C TYR A 73 -10.90 6.20 -6.26
N SER A 74 -10.03 7.19 -6.00
CA SER A 74 -9.82 7.71 -4.65
C SER A 74 -11.11 8.34 -4.09
N GLU A 75 -11.86 9.05 -4.92
CA GLU A 75 -13.14 9.65 -4.54
C GLU A 75 -14.18 8.59 -4.16
N ARG A 76 -14.26 7.49 -4.92
CA ARG A 76 -15.11 6.34 -4.58
C ARG A 76 -14.73 5.72 -3.24
N LEU A 77 -13.44 5.57 -2.94
CA LEU A 77 -13.00 5.03 -1.65
C LEU A 77 -13.40 5.93 -0.48
N HIS A 78 -13.24 7.24 -0.65
CA HIS A 78 -13.72 8.23 0.32
C HIS A 78 -15.23 8.11 0.53
N ALA A 79 -16.02 8.08 -0.54
CA ALA A 79 -17.47 7.95 -0.45
C ALA A 79 -17.91 6.64 0.22
N ALA A 80 -17.27 5.51 -0.10
CA ALA A 80 -17.56 4.21 0.51
C ALA A 80 -17.24 4.21 2.02
N ALA A 81 -16.07 4.72 2.40
CA ALA A 81 -15.68 4.80 3.82
C ALA A 81 -16.59 5.74 4.62
N GLN A 82 -16.89 6.92 4.08
CA GLN A 82 -17.80 7.88 4.71
C GLN A 82 -19.23 7.35 4.81
N GLY A 83 -19.72 6.68 3.76
CA GLY A 83 -21.03 6.02 3.76
C GLY A 83 -21.16 4.92 4.80
N ALA A 84 -20.04 4.28 5.15
CA ALA A 84 -19.95 3.30 6.23
C ALA A 84 -19.69 3.93 7.63
N GLY A 85 -19.62 5.26 7.73
CA GLY A 85 -19.36 5.98 8.98
C GLY A 85 -17.91 5.88 9.48
N LEU A 86 -16.96 5.53 8.60
CA LEU A 86 -15.55 5.47 8.96
C LEU A 86 -14.91 6.86 8.89
N GLU A 87 -14.03 7.14 9.85
CA GLU A 87 -13.28 8.39 9.90
C GLU A 87 -11.85 8.22 9.37
N LEU A 88 -11.39 9.20 8.61
CA LEU A 88 -9.99 9.28 8.19
C LEU A 88 -9.11 9.57 9.42
N LYS A 89 -8.14 8.70 9.68
CA LYS A 89 -7.16 8.87 10.76
C LYS A 89 -5.79 9.18 10.19
N ARG A 90 -5.02 9.96 10.94
CA ARG A 90 -3.62 10.28 10.66
C ARG A 90 -2.72 9.41 11.51
N PHE A 91 -1.68 8.86 10.91
CA PHE A 91 -0.62 8.15 11.63
C PHE A 91 0.57 9.09 11.84
N LEU A 92 0.85 9.45 13.10
CA LEU A 92 1.97 10.31 13.49
C LEU A 92 3.00 9.55 14.36
N PRO A 93 3.66 8.53 13.79
CA PRO A 93 4.62 7.68 14.50
C PRO A 93 5.93 8.38 14.86
N LYS A 94 6.65 7.78 15.81
CA LYS A 94 8.07 8.04 16.06
C LYS A 94 8.96 7.21 15.13
N LYS A 95 10.21 7.64 14.96
CA LYS A 95 11.20 6.88 14.21
C LYS A 95 11.28 5.44 14.75
N GLY A 96 11.12 4.47 13.86
CA GLY A 96 11.16 3.04 14.17
C GLY A 96 9.79 2.41 14.43
N ASP A 97 8.74 3.19 14.65
CA ASP A 97 7.37 2.65 14.73
C ASP A 97 6.94 2.11 13.36
N ALA A 98 6.10 1.08 13.41
CA ALA A 98 5.59 0.40 12.23
C ALA A 98 4.06 0.36 12.23
N LEU A 99 3.47 0.43 11.04
CA LEU A 99 2.06 0.11 10.80
C LEU A 99 1.97 -1.07 9.84
N PHE A 100 1.24 -2.09 10.26
CA PHE A 100 0.87 -3.21 9.39
C PHE A 100 -0.57 -3.01 8.91
N TRP A 101 -0.84 -3.33 7.65
CA TRP A 101 -2.20 -3.31 7.11
C TRP A 101 -2.49 -4.46 6.15
N ALA A 102 -3.77 -4.83 6.08
CA ALA A 102 -4.29 -5.78 5.10
C ALA A 102 -4.36 -5.13 3.70
N ALA A 103 -4.21 -5.94 2.65
CA ALA A 103 -4.19 -5.53 1.24
C ALA A 103 -5.25 -4.48 0.85
N ASP A 104 -6.45 -4.57 1.42
CA ASP A 104 -7.60 -3.75 1.03
C ASP A 104 -7.87 -2.57 1.98
N LEU A 105 -6.96 -2.26 2.92
CA LEU A 105 -7.09 -1.07 3.75
C LEU A 105 -7.01 0.19 2.88
N PHE A 106 -8.01 1.07 3.00
CA PHE A 106 -7.98 2.37 2.31
C PHE A 106 -7.01 3.29 3.05
N HIS A 107 -5.93 3.65 2.36
CA HIS A 107 -4.84 4.46 2.90
C HIS A 107 -4.19 5.34 1.84
N GLY A 108 -3.50 6.38 2.25
CA GLY A 108 -2.84 7.32 1.35
C GLY A 108 -1.83 8.20 2.09
N GLY A 109 -1.09 9.01 1.34
CA GLY A 109 -0.29 10.09 1.91
C GLY A 109 -1.05 11.39 1.85
N ARG A 110 -1.01 12.18 2.91
CA ARG A 110 -1.61 13.52 2.92
C ARG A 110 -0.99 14.37 1.80
N ASP A 111 -1.84 15.04 1.03
CA ASP A 111 -1.44 15.80 -0.16
C ASP A 111 -0.58 17.03 0.21
N HIS A 112 -1.00 17.76 1.24
CA HIS A 112 -0.28 18.92 1.73
C HIS A 112 0.97 18.52 2.53
N VAL A 113 2.12 19.05 2.12
CA VAL A 113 3.40 18.96 2.84
C VAL A 113 3.94 20.37 3.04
N ALA A 114 4.16 20.75 4.30
CA ALA A 114 4.77 22.01 4.64
C ALA A 114 6.23 22.07 4.14
N GLU A 115 6.68 23.26 3.74
CA GLU A 115 8.03 23.46 3.23
C GLU A 115 9.10 22.97 4.23
N GLY A 116 10.12 22.29 3.72
CA GLY A 116 11.21 21.74 4.54
C GLY A 116 10.87 20.49 5.35
N LYS A 117 9.64 19.99 5.31
CA LYS A 117 9.27 18.72 5.95
C LYS A 117 9.47 17.50 5.05
N THR A 118 9.79 16.38 5.68
CA THR A 118 9.98 15.08 5.02
C THR A 118 9.17 13.98 5.72
N ARG A 119 8.96 12.88 4.98
CA ARG A 119 8.39 11.63 5.50
C ARG A 119 9.17 10.45 4.93
N ARG A 120 10.34 10.20 5.47
CA ARG A 120 11.17 9.05 5.13
C ARG A 120 10.56 7.79 5.74
N SER A 121 10.32 6.80 4.89
CA SER A 121 9.67 5.55 5.27
C SER A 121 10.17 4.40 4.43
N HIS A 122 10.06 3.19 4.97
CA HIS A 122 10.25 1.95 4.22
C HIS A 122 8.91 1.20 4.16
N VAL A 123 8.55 0.68 2.99
CA VAL A 123 7.34 -0.13 2.80
C VAL A 123 7.73 -1.49 2.23
N THR A 124 7.16 -2.54 2.80
CA THR A 124 7.34 -3.92 2.32
C THR A 124 5.98 -4.60 2.24
N HIS A 125 5.71 -5.26 1.12
CA HIS A 125 4.55 -6.13 0.95
C HIS A 125 4.94 -7.59 1.15
N PHE A 126 4.14 -8.32 1.91
CA PHE A 126 4.32 -9.73 2.24
C PHE A 126 3.14 -10.53 1.71
N CYS A 127 3.40 -11.66 1.05
CA CYS A 127 2.38 -12.63 0.66
C CYS A 127 2.81 -14.03 1.10
N PRO A 128 1.86 -14.98 1.25
CA PRO A 128 2.19 -16.37 1.52
C PRO A 128 3.16 -16.97 0.48
N LEU A 129 3.90 -18.00 0.90
CA LEU A 129 4.94 -18.60 0.06
C LEU A 129 4.37 -19.20 -1.24
N ASP A 130 3.15 -19.71 -1.21
CA ASP A 130 2.42 -20.29 -2.33
C ASP A 130 1.63 -19.26 -3.16
N ARG A 131 1.78 -17.95 -2.90
CA ARG A 131 1.25 -16.85 -3.71
C ARG A 131 2.35 -16.18 -4.51
N ALA A 132 2.03 -15.65 -5.70
CA ALA A 132 3.01 -15.01 -6.56
C ALA A 132 2.62 -13.55 -6.86
N PRO A 133 3.45 -12.56 -6.51
CA PRO A 133 3.43 -11.27 -7.17
C PRO A 133 3.41 -11.42 -8.70
N MET A 134 2.51 -10.71 -9.36
CA MET A 134 2.25 -10.90 -10.80
C MET A 134 3.44 -10.53 -11.69
N TYR A 135 4.39 -9.71 -11.23
CA TYR A 135 5.62 -9.47 -11.99
C TYR A 135 6.45 -10.75 -12.14
N MET A 136 6.42 -11.67 -11.17
CA MET A 136 7.07 -12.99 -11.30
C MET A 136 6.28 -13.95 -12.20
N VAL A 137 4.96 -13.77 -12.30
CA VAL A 137 4.14 -14.53 -13.26
C VAL A 137 4.46 -14.09 -14.70
N ARG A 138 4.69 -12.80 -14.90
CA ARG A 138 5.07 -12.23 -16.20
C ARG A 138 6.51 -12.55 -16.57
N ASP A 139 7.39 -12.61 -15.57
CA ASP A 139 8.78 -12.99 -15.74
C ASP A 139 9.16 -14.11 -14.77
N PRO A 140 9.03 -15.38 -15.22
CA PRO A 140 9.37 -16.55 -14.41
C PRO A 140 10.86 -16.64 -14.05
N SER A 141 11.72 -15.81 -14.65
CA SER A 141 13.15 -15.74 -14.30
C SER A 141 13.42 -15.03 -12.98
N ILE A 142 12.39 -14.45 -12.34
CA ILE A 142 12.44 -13.85 -11.01
C ILE A 142 11.94 -14.87 -9.98
N PRO A 143 12.82 -15.70 -9.39
CA PRO A 143 12.40 -16.69 -8.40
C PRO A 143 12.16 -16.04 -7.03
N LYS A 144 11.53 -16.83 -6.15
CA LYS A 144 11.66 -16.61 -4.71
C LYS A 144 12.93 -17.28 -4.22
N HIS A 145 13.72 -16.56 -3.43
CA HIS A 145 14.91 -17.11 -2.79
C HIS A 145 14.73 -17.18 -1.28
N GLU A 146 15.08 -18.33 -0.71
CA GLU A 146 15.25 -18.45 0.73
C GLU A 146 16.48 -17.64 1.17
N THR A 147 16.32 -16.87 2.24
CA THR A 147 17.38 -16.08 2.87
C THR A 147 18.11 -16.92 3.91
N VAL A 148 19.33 -16.50 4.27
CA VAL A 148 20.15 -17.20 5.29
C VAL A 148 19.47 -17.34 6.66
N ASN A 149 18.42 -16.56 6.92
CA ASN A 149 17.66 -16.56 8.17
C ASN A 149 16.29 -17.28 8.04
N GLY A 150 16.08 -18.06 6.97
CA GLY A 150 14.84 -18.84 6.76
C GLY A 150 13.64 -18.02 6.28
N GLY A 151 13.85 -16.78 5.81
CA GLY A 151 12.83 -15.96 5.16
C GLY A 151 12.84 -16.14 3.64
N TRP A 152 11.91 -15.50 2.93
CA TRP A 152 11.89 -15.51 1.46
C TRP A 152 11.84 -14.09 0.90
N VAL A 153 12.58 -13.83 -0.17
CA VAL A 153 12.53 -12.56 -0.92
C VAL A 153 12.28 -12.84 -2.40
N CYS A 154 11.59 -11.92 -3.06
CA CYS A 154 11.38 -11.95 -4.51
C CYS A 154 12.39 -10.98 -5.16
N GLY A 155 13.06 -11.40 -6.23
CA GLY A 155 14.08 -10.58 -6.91
C GLY A 155 15.48 -11.16 -6.83
N ASP A 156 16.48 -10.37 -7.21
CA ASP A 156 17.88 -10.80 -7.22
C ASP A 156 18.40 -11.08 -5.80
N ARG A 157 19.33 -12.03 -5.69
CA ARG A 157 20.10 -12.22 -4.45
C ARG A 157 20.93 -10.97 -4.18
N TRP A 158 20.65 -10.32 -3.06
CA TRP A 158 21.58 -9.36 -2.47
C TRP A 158 22.79 -10.16 -1.93
N THR A 159 23.85 -10.25 -2.73
CA THR A 159 25.16 -10.80 -2.32
C THR A 159 25.97 -9.76 -1.58
#